data_AF-A0A3B7C2F5-F1
#
_entry.id   AF-A0A3B7C2F5-F1
#
_cell.length_a   1.000
_cell.length_b   1.000
_cell.length_c   1.000
_cell.angle_alpha   90.00
_cell.angle_beta   90.00
_cell.angle_gamma   90.00
#
_symmetry.space_group_name_H-M   'P 1'
#
loop_
_entity.id
_entity.type
_entity.pdbx_description
1 polymer ?
#
loop_
_entity_poly.entity_id
_entity_poly.type
_entity_poly.pdbx_seq_one_letter_code
_entity_poly.pdbx_strand_id
1 'polypeptide(L)'
;MKIMRLIGYWKSGFEISLPHPINFVDSEWDTNEKSKVIKHLNKSHFLPGVAAGYSYCRLCDKTDNGCREKSDGQFVWPEGFLHYVEEHNVKPPQEFIDHCINNPQIQIIDWNQEIEFDRKWWNKQCGMETPESKSFIDPYEHTYPKFYNVKLKNFDNDKFKLEYRKFLKDVANILDTTVIEMHRKLSDETKELIITENDAKNIEKLSNKNLFLNIKNNH
;
A
#
# COMPACT_ATOMS: atom_id res chain seq x y z
N MET A 1 -25.82 9.20 3.13
CA MET A 1 -24.40 8.82 3.07
C MET A 1 -23.90 8.98 1.64
N LYS A 2 -22.86 9.78 1.43
CA LYS A 2 -22.19 9.99 0.13
C LYS A 2 -20.93 9.14 0.08
N ILE A 3 -20.76 8.37 -0.99
CA ILE A 3 -19.57 7.54 -1.18
C ILE A 3 -18.62 8.24 -2.14
N MET A 4 -17.35 8.34 -1.76
CA MET A 4 -16.29 8.90 -2.59
C MET A 4 -15.17 7.88 -2.76
N ARG A 5 -14.78 7.62 -4.01
CA ARG A 5 -13.74 6.64 -4.33
C ARG A 5 -12.35 7.25 -4.25
N LEU A 6 -11.41 6.52 -3.66
CA LEU A 6 -10.01 6.92 -3.66
C LEU A 6 -9.37 6.66 -5.03
N ILE A 7 -8.42 7.49 -5.42
CA ILE A 7 -7.56 7.27 -6.58
C ILE A 7 -6.20 7.95 -6.37
N GLY A 8 -5.13 7.37 -6.93
CA GLY A 8 -3.79 7.97 -6.87
C GLY A 8 -3.07 7.80 -5.52
N TYR A 9 -3.56 6.91 -4.65
CA TYR A 9 -2.88 6.52 -3.42
C TYR A 9 -1.95 5.34 -3.71
N TRP A 10 -0.66 5.49 -3.45
CA TRP A 10 0.33 4.53 -3.90
C TRP A 10 0.88 3.67 -2.79
N LYS A 11 1.41 2.50 -3.18
CA LYS A 11 2.23 1.63 -2.33
C LYS A 11 3.24 2.48 -1.55
N SER A 12 3.33 2.19 -0.26
CA SER A 12 4.29 2.82 0.63
C SER A 12 4.61 1.89 1.78
N GLY A 13 5.56 2.30 2.63
CA GLY A 13 5.87 1.58 3.84
C GLY A 13 4.70 1.41 4.82
N PHE A 14 3.70 2.30 4.77
CA PHE A 14 2.51 2.24 5.64
C PHE A 14 1.32 1.54 4.97
N GLU A 15 1.30 1.51 3.63
CA GLU A 15 0.16 1.05 2.83
C GLU A 15 0.67 0.09 1.74
N ILE A 16 1.21 -1.05 2.17
CA ILE A 16 1.91 -2.01 1.30
C ILE A 16 1.00 -2.69 0.27
N SER A 17 -0.32 -2.71 0.51
CA SER A 17 -1.32 -3.36 -0.33
C SER A 17 -1.83 -2.47 -1.46
N LEU A 18 -1.43 -1.20 -1.51
CA LEU A 18 -1.81 -0.29 -2.56
C LEU A 18 -1.03 -0.56 -3.85
N PRO A 19 -1.58 -0.21 -5.03
CA PRO A 19 -0.85 -0.31 -6.29
C PRO A 19 0.42 0.54 -6.32
N HIS A 20 1.42 0.11 -7.09
CA HIS A 20 2.59 0.93 -7.39
C HIS A 20 2.36 1.75 -8.69
N PRO A 21 2.69 3.05 -8.74
CA PRO A 21 2.37 3.92 -9.88
C PRO A 21 3.07 3.51 -11.18
N ILE A 22 4.21 2.81 -11.10
CA ILE A 22 4.92 2.33 -12.30
C ILE A 22 4.06 1.41 -13.17
N ASN A 23 3.13 0.65 -12.56
CA ASN A 23 2.21 -0.24 -13.28
C ASN A 23 1.13 0.53 -14.05
N PHE A 24 1.04 1.84 -13.86
CA PHE A 24 0.04 2.68 -14.52
C PHE A 24 0.69 3.58 -15.59
N VAL A 25 2.02 3.51 -15.76
CA VAL A 25 2.72 4.28 -16.79
C VAL A 25 2.37 3.74 -18.18
N ASP A 26 1.82 4.61 -19.03
CA ASP A 26 1.46 4.30 -20.41
C ASP A 26 2.06 5.37 -21.33
N SER A 27 3.17 5.05 -22.00
CA SER A 27 3.84 5.98 -22.94
C SER A 27 2.98 6.30 -24.16
N GLU A 28 2.03 5.44 -24.49
CA GLU A 28 1.15 5.55 -25.64
C GLU A 28 -0.22 6.16 -25.27
N TRP A 29 -0.34 6.72 -24.06
CA TRP A 29 -1.57 7.37 -23.64
C TRP A 29 -1.91 8.56 -24.54
N ASP A 30 -3.10 8.52 -25.16
CA ASP A 30 -3.59 9.59 -26.03
C ASP A 30 -3.48 10.97 -25.36
N THR A 31 -2.76 11.88 -26.03
CA THR A 31 -2.43 13.20 -25.47
C THR A 31 -3.65 14.10 -25.26
N ASN A 32 -4.69 13.94 -26.08
CA ASN A 32 -5.93 14.72 -25.94
C ASN A 32 -6.76 14.22 -24.75
N GLU A 33 -6.85 12.90 -24.56
CA GLU A 33 -7.43 12.26 -23.38
C GLU A 33 -6.70 12.69 -22.11
N LYS A 34 -5.36 12.54 -22.09
CA LYS A 34 -4.49 12.97 -20.98
C LYS A 34 -4.71 14.44 -20.61
N SER A 35 -4.75 15.33 -21.61
CA SER A 35 -4.95 16.78 -21.40
C SER A 35 -6.29 17.10 -20.72
N LYS A 36 -7.36 16.37 -21.06
CA LYS A 36 -8.67 16.53 -20.41
C LYS A 36 -8.63 16.11 -18.94
N VAL A 37 -7.99 14.97 -18.65
CA VAL A 37 -7.82 14.48 -17.27
C VAL A 37 -7.00 15.47 -16.44
N ILE A 38 -5.87 15.95 -16.96
CA ILE A 38 -5.04 16.98 -16.32
C ILE A 38 -5.86 18.23 -15.98
N LYS A 39 -6.65 18.71 -16.95
CA LYS A 39 -7.51 19.89 -16.76
C LYS A 39 -8.55 19.66 -15.65
N HIS A 40 -9.13 18.47 -15.59
CA HIS A 40 -10.10 18.09 -14.54
C HIS A 40 -9.46 18.07 -13.15
N LEU A 41 -8.32 17.40 -13.02
CA LEU A 41 -7.54 17.32 -11.78
C LEU A 41 -7.13 18.72 -11.29
N ASN A 42 -6.65 19.56 -12.19
CA ASN A 42 -6.23 20.94 -11.87
C ASN A 42 -7.38 21.79 -11.34
N LYS A 43 -8.56 21.73 -11.98
CA LYS A 43 -9.73 22.54 -11.61
C LYS A 43 -10.44 22.08 -10.32
N SER A 44 -10.25 20.83 -9.91
CA SER A 44 -10.95 20.25 -8.77
C SER A 44 -10.62 20.95 -7.45
N HIS A 45 -11.53 20.88 -6.48
CA HIS A 45 -11.38 21.58 -5.21
C HIS A 45 -10.46 20.81 -4.27
N PHE A 46 -9.71 21.55 -3.46
CA PHE A 46 -9.03 20.94 -2.34
C PHE A 46 -10.03 20.65 -1.21
N LEU A 47 -9.78 19.56 -0.50
CA LEU A 47 -10.45 19.26 0.76
C LEU A 47 -9.90 20.15 1.89
N PRO A 48 -10.69 20.42 2.95
CA PRO A 48 -10.20 21.10 4.14
C PRO A 48 -9.23 20.18 4.90
N GLY A 49 -8.05 20.72 5.25
CA GLY A 49 -7.02 20.01 6.00
C GLY A 49 -5.76 19.70 5.20
N VAL A 50 -4.75 19.26 5.94
CA VAL A 50 -3.51 18.65 5.43
C VAL A 50 -3.48 17.21 5.93
N ALA A 51 -3.11 16.27 5.08
CA ALA A 51 -3.00 14.87 5.45
C ALA A 51 -1.54 14.50 5.66
N ALA A 52 -1.21 14.05 6.89
CA ALA A 52 0.01 13.34 7.25
C ALA A 52 1.39 13.94 6.86
N GLY A 53 1.46 15.16 6.32
CA GLY A 53 2.70 15.81 5.87
C GLY A 53 2.93 15.74 4.35
N TYR A 54 4.12 16.14 3.89
CA TYR A 54 4.46 16.09 2.46
C TYR A 54 4.70 14.65 1.98
N SER A 55 4.13 14.32 0.83
CA SER A 55 4.39 13.08 0.09
C SER A 55 5.57 13.26 -0.86
N TYR A 56 6.20 12.16 -1.26
CA TYR A 56 7.23 12.11 -2.32
C TYR A 56 6.72 11.37 -3.57
N CYS A 57 7.36 11.59 -4.72
CA CYS A 57 7.11 10.82 -5.93
C CYS A 57 7.83 9.46 -5.88
N ARG A 58 7.20 8.36 -6.27
CA ARG A 58 7.86 7.04 -6.37
C ARG A 58 8.57 6.80 -7.70
N LEU A 59 8.40 7.73 -8.66
CA LEU A 59 8.94 7.60 -10.01
C LEU A 59 10.09 8.58 -10.30
N CYS A 60 10.33 9.56 -9.42
CA CYS A 60 11.45 10.49 -9.50
C CYS A 60 11.80 11.08 -8.13
N ASP A 61 12.84 11.94 -8.10
CA ASP A 61 13.40 12.51 -6.87
C ASP A 61 12.57 13.65 -6.24
N LYS A 62 11.30 13.83 -6.65
CA LYS A 62 10.45 14.90 -6.11
C LYS A 62 10.03 14.57 -4.68
N THR A 63 10.48 15.37 -3.71
CA THR A 63 10.22 15.18 -2.27
C THR A 63 9.06 16.01 -1.71
N ASP A 64 8.53 16.94 -2.50
CA ASP A 64 7.46 17.88 -2.16
C ASP A 64 6.20 17.65 -3.03
N ASN A 65 5.76 16.39 -3.12
CA ASN A 65 4.65 15.96 -3.95
C ASN A 65 3.27 16.16 -3.29
N GLY A 66 3.06 17.32 -2.67
CA GLY A 66 1.81 17.72 -2.04
C GLY A 66 1.56 17.12 -0.65
N CYS A 67 0.65 17.74 0.10
CA CYS A 67 0.27 17.34 1.46
C CYS A 67 -1.25 17.43 1.72
N ARG A 68 -2.03 17.60 0.65
CA ARG A 68 -3.47 17.81 0.69
C ARG A 68 -4.17 16.87 -0.26
N GLU A 69 -5.48 16.76 -0.08
CA GLU A 69 -6.36 16.05 -0.98
C GLU A 69 -7.14 17.02 -1.87
N LYS A 70 -7.47 16.54 -3.06
CA LYS A 70 -8.39 17.16 -3.99
C LYS A 70 -9.55 16.20 -4.28
N SER A 71 -10.66 16.78 -4.72
CA SER A 71 -11.88 16.05 -5.02
C SER A 71 -12.75 16.81 -6.00
N ASP A 72 -13.50 16.05 -6.79
CA ASP A 72 -14.62 16.52 -7.62
C ASP A 72 -16.00 16.14 -7.04
N GLY A 73 -16.02 15.51 -5.87
CA GLY A 73 -17.22 15.07 -5.17
C GLY A 73 -17.68 13.67 -5.54
N GLN A 74 -16.98 12.97 -6.44
CA GLN A 74 -17.15 11.52 -6.66
C GLN A 74 -15.86 10.76 -6.36
N PHE A 75 -14.72 11.34 -6.73
CA PHE A 75 -13.40 10.82 -6.44
C PHE A 75 -12.64 11.77 -5.51
N VAL A 76 -11.72 11.19 -4.74
CA VAL A 76 -10.74 11.89 -3.92
C VAL A 76 -9.34 11.38 -4.24
N TRP A 77 -8.37 12.28 -4.30
CA TRP A 77 -6.99 11.94 -4.60
C TRP A 77 -6.01 12.87 -3.87
N PRO A 78 -4.76 12.41 -3.63
CA PRO A 78 -3.70 13.28 -3.15
C PRO A 78 -3.37 14.35 -4.20
N GLU A 79 -3.02 15.55 -3.77
CA GLU A 79 -2.53 16.65 -4.61
C GLU A 79 -1.44 16.18 -5.59
N GLY A 80 -0.49 15.38 -5.10
CA GLY A 80 0.59 14.81 -5.89
C GLY A 80 0.17 13.85 -7.00
N PHE A 81 -1.09 13.39 -7.04
CA PHE A 81 -1.58 12.54 -8.12
C PHE A 81 -1.45 13.22 -9.49
N LEU A 82 -1.65 14.55 -9.54
CA LEU A 82 -1.47 15.33 -10.75
C LEU A 82 -0.05 15.20 -11.33
N HIS A 83 0.97 15.24 -10.48
CA HIS A 83 2.37 15.11 -10.91
C HIS A 83 2.63 13.77 -11.59
N TYR A 84 2.05 12.67 -11.09
CA TYR A 84 2.15 11.36 -11.72
C TYR A 84 1.53 11.35 -13.12
N VAL A 85 0.37 11.96 -13.29
CA VAL A 85 -0.32 12.05 -14.57
C VAL A 85 0.46 12.93 -15.55
N GLU A 86 0.85 14.13 -15.13
CA GLU A 86 1.52 15.13 -15.97
C GLU A 86 2.92 14.68 -16.39
N GLU A 87 3.77 14.31 -15.44
CA GLU A 87 5.21 14.10 -15.66
C GLU A 87 5.56 12.64 -16.01
N HIS A 88 4.78 11.67 -15.51
CA HIS A 88 5.14 10.25 -15.60
C HIS A 88 4.21 9.43 -16.49
N ASN A 89 3.24 10.05 -17.17
CA ASN A 89 2.23 9.36 -17.97
C ASN A 89 1.51 8.24 -17.19
N VAL A 90 1.30 8.45 -15.88
CA VAL A 90 0.50 7.53 -15.07
C VAL A 90 -0.96 7.67 -15.51
N LYS A 91 -1.43 6.70 -16.28
CA LYS A 91 -2.78 6.61 -16.82
C LYS A 91 -3.72 5.98 -15.78
N PRO A 92 -4.72 6.72 -15.27
CA PRO A 92 -5.68 6.17 -14.33
C PRO A 92 -6.56 5.08 -14.98
N PRO A 93 -7.29 4.27 -14.18
CA PRO A 93 -8.29 3.36 -14.70
C PRO A 93 -9.30 4.08 -15.62
N GLN A 94 -9.72 3.40 -16.69
CA GLN A 94 -10.60 3.98 -17.71
C GLN A 94 -11.88 4.57 -17.11
N GLU A 95 -12.44 3.96 -16.06
CA GLU A 95 -13.63 4.47 -15.36
C GLU A 95 -13.45 5.91 -14.84
N PHE A 96 -12.25 6.26 -14.35
CA PHE A 96 -11.95 7.62 -13.92
C PHE A 96 -11.75 8.57 -15.11
N ILE A 97 -11.09 8.09 -16.17
CA ILE A 97 -10.90 8.85 -17.41
C ILE A 97 -12.25 9.24 -18.02
N ASP A 98 -13.14 8.26 -18.16
CA ASP A 98 -14.48 8.44 -18.69
C ASP A 98 -15.28 9.43 -17.83
N HIS A 99 -15.13 9.38 -16.51
CA HIS A 99 -15.73 10.33 -15.58
C HIS A 99 -15.21 11.77 -15.82
N CYS A 100 -13.90 11.97 -15.89
CA CYS A 100 -13.31 13.29 -16.17
C CYS A 100 -13.80 13.90 -17.51
N ILE A 101 -14.04 13.06 -18.51
CA ILE A 101 -14.39 13.50 -19.86
C ILE A 101 -15.90 13.72 -20.01
N ASN A 102 -16.71 12.78 -19.53
CA ASN A 102 -18.15 12.78 -19.74
C ASN A 102 -18.91 13.57 -18.67
N ASN A 103 -18.35 13.68 -17.45
CA ASN A 103 -18.99 14.33 -16.30
C ASN A 103 -18.04 15.32 -15.62
N PRO A 104 -17.54 16.37 -16.31
CA PRO A 104 -16.54 17.30 -15.76
C PRO A 104 -17.08 18.23 -14.65
N GLN A 105 -18.30 18.01 -14.18
CA GLN A 105 -18.96 18.83 -13.18
C GLN A 105 -18.33 18.55 -11.81
N ILE A 106 -17.48 19.46 -11.37
CA ILE A 106 -16.88 19.43 -10.04
C ILE A 106 -17.92 19.84 -9.01
N GLN A 107 -18.20 18.94 -8.06
CA GLN A 107 -19.15 19.19 -6.98
C GLN A 107 -18.42 19.66 -5.73
N ILE A 108 -18.96 20.69 -5.09
CA ILE A 108 -18.56 21.07 -3.74
C ILE A 108 -19.18 20.06 -2.77
N ILE A 109 -18.35 19.53 -1.87
CA ILE A 109 -18.79 18.59 -0.85
C ILE A 109 -19.54 19.35 0.24
N ASP A 110 -20.77 18.94 0.52
CA ASP A 110 -21.48 19.34 1.73
C ASP A 110 -21.01 18.47 2.90
N TRP A 111 -20.23 19.06 3.80
CA TRP A 111 -19.66 18.39 4.98
C TRP A 111 -20.67 18.11 6.09
N ASN A 112 -21.91 18.59 5.97
CA ASN A 112 -22.98 18.26 6.92
C ASN A 112 -23.58 16.87 6.65
N GLN A 113 -23.26 16.26 5.50
CA GLN A 113 -23.67 14.90 5.19
C GLN A 113 -22.60 13.90 5.63
N GLU A 114 -23.02 12.68 5.95
CA GLU A 114 -22.11 11.56 6.17
C GLU A 114 -21.39 11.16 4.88
N ILE A 115 -20.07 11.05 4.94
CA ILE A 115 -19.19 10.71 3.82
C ILE A 115 -18.46 9.39 4.12
N GLU A 116 -18.56 8.44 3.21
CA GLU A 116 -17.78 7.20 3.21
C GLU A 116 -16.71 7.27 2.11
N PHE A 117 -15.48 6.88 2.47
CA PHE A 117 -14.37 6.77 1.55
C PHE A 117 -14.19 5.32 1.08
N ASP A 118 -14.54 5.04 -0.18
CA ASP A 118 -14.38 3.71 -0.78
C ASP A 118 -12.92 3.49 -1.20
N ARG A 119 -12.16 2.93 -0.26
CA ARG A 119 -10.80 2.43 -0.51
C ARG A 119 -10.79 1.11 -1.28
N LYS A 120 -11.86 0.32 -1.19
CA LYS A 120 -11.91 -1.04 -1.75
C LYS A 120 -11.89 -1.02 -3.27
N TRP A 121 -12.52 -0.02 -3.89
CA TRP A 121 -12.44 0.16 -5.34
C TRP A 121 -11.00 0.38 -5.80
N TRP A 122 -10.24 1.25 -5.11
CA TRP A 122 -8.86 1.57 -5.48
C TRP A 122 -7.90 0.40 -5.26
N ASN A 123 -8.04 -0.32 -4.14
CA ASN A 123 -7.19 -1.48 -3.83
C ASN A 123 -7.31 -2.63 -4.84
N LYS A 124 -8.37 -2.64 -5.65
CA LYS A 124 -8.57 -3.62 -6.72
C LYS A 124 -7.90 -3.22 -8.04
N GLN A 125 -7.40 -1.98 -8.14
CA GLN A 125 -6.71 -1.50 -9.34
C GLN A 125 -5.26 -1.99 -9.30
N CYS A 126 -4.81 -2.69 -10.33
CA CYS A 126 -3.45 -3.25 -10.42
C CYS A 126 -2.57 -2.61 -11.50
N GLY A 127 -3.16 -1.85 -12.43
CA GLY A 127 -2.47 -1.35 -13.61
C GLY A 127 -2.11 -2.48 -14.58
N MET A 128 -1.14 -2.24 -15.45
CA MET A 128 -0.52 -3.23 -16.32
C MET A 128 0.93 -3.45 -15.90
N GLU A 129 1.25 -4.66 -15.50
CA GLU A 129 2.62 -5.05 -15.19
C GLU A 129 3.39 -5.27 -16.51
N THR A 130 4.39 -4.42 -16.76
CA THR A 130 5.32 -4.52 -17.90
C THR A 130 6.70 -5.06 -17.45
N PRO A 131 7.58 -5.51 -18.36
CA PRO A 131 8.96 -5.85 -18.02
C PRO A 131 9.70 -4.72 -17.29
N GLU A 132 9.49 -3.47 -17.71
CA GLU A 132 10.07 -2.28 -17.09
C GLU A 132 9.57 -2.14 -15.66
N SER A 133 8.25 -2.28 -15.45
CA SER A 133 7.63 -2.19 -14.12
C SER A 133 8.15 -3.24 -13.14
N LYS A 134 8.45 -4.47 -13.62
CA LYS A 134 9.03 -5.55 -12.79
C LYS A 134 10.46 -5.27 -12.37
N SER A 135 11.21 -4.61 -13.24
CA SER A 135 12.60 -4.25 -13.01
C SER A 135 12.77 -2.89 -12.30
N PHE A 136 11.67 -2.15 -12.13
CA PHE A 136 11.70 -0.83 -11.53
C PHE A 136 12.02 -0.92 -10.05
N ILE A 137 13.01 -0.15 -9.63
CA ILE A 137 13.41 -0.02 -8.24
C ILE A 137 12.85 1.31 -7.75
N ASP A 138 11.91 1.25 -6.81
CA ASP A 138 11.39 2.45 -6.17
C ASP A 138 12.54 3.12 -5.38
N PRO A 139 12.89 4.38 -5.71
CA PRO A 139 14.01 5.07 -5.06
C PRO A 139 13.82 5.19 -3.55
N TYR A 140 12.58 5.10 -3.06
CA TYR A 140 12.24 5.16 -1.64
C TYR A 140 11.90 3.81 -1.03
N GLU A 141 12.07 2.70 -1.74
CA GLU A 141 11.83 1.35 -1.20
C GLU A 141 12.66 1.09 0.07
N HIS A 142 13.87 1.65 0.13
CA HIS A 142 14.73 1.59 1.31
C HIS A 142 14.13 2.24 2.57
N THR A 143 13.12 3.10 2.42
CA THR A 143 12.37 3.72 3.53
C THR A 143 11.21 2.85 4.01
N TYR A 144 10.84 1.82 3.25
CA TYR A 144 9.73 0.95 3.62
C TYR A 144 10.13 0.09 4.81
N PRO A 145 9.25 -0.09 5.82
CA PRO A 145 9.48 -1.06 6.87
C PRO A 145 9.70 -2.42 6.21
N LYS A 146 10.85 -3.03 6.49
CA LYS A 146 11.11 -4.38 6.03
C LYS A 146 10.27 -5.33 6.86
N PHE A 147 9.49 -6.15 6.18
CA PHE A 147 8.70 -7.18 6.80
C PHE A 147 9.27 -8.55 6.44
N TYR A 148 9.27 -9.45 7.42
CA TYR A 148 9.82 -10.78 7.29
C TYR A 148 8.72 -11.81 7.45
N ASN A 149 8.75 -12.82 6.58
CA ASN A 149 7.90 -13.99 6.69
C ASN A 149 8.58 -15.03 7.57
N VAL A 150 7.91 -15.37 8.67
CA VAL A 150 8.33 -16.43 9.58
C VAL A 150 7.50 -17.67 9.29
N LYS A 151 8.17 -18.75 8.88
CA LYS A 151 7.55 -20.07 8.70
C LYS A 151 8.10 -21.08 9.69
N LEU A 152 7.22 -21.92 10.24
CA LEU A 152 7.64 -23.11 10.97
C LEU A 152 8.27 -24.14 10.01
N LYS A 153 9.42 -24.71 10.41
CA LYS A 153 10.05 -25.87 9.75
C LYS A 153 10.19 -27.04 10.72
N ASN A 154 10.19 -28.26 10.17
CA ASN A 154 10.54 -29.51 10.86
C ASN A 154 9.82 -29.72 12.21
N PHE A 155 8.54 -29.38 12.27
CA PHE A 155 7.76 -29.50 13.49
C PHE A 155 7.12 -30.90 13.59
N ASP A 156 7.59 -31.67 14.57
CA ASP A 156 6.98 -32.92 15.01
C ASP A 156 6.37 -32.68 16.41
N ASN A 157 5.04 -32.70 16.46
CA ASN A 157 4.22 -32.39 17.63
C ASN A 157 4.48 -33.33 18.81
N ASP A 158 4.91 -34.56 18.52
CA ASP A 158 5.11 -35.60 19.54
C ASP A 158 6.53 -35.58 20.09
N LYS A 159 7.49 -35.08 19.30
CA LYS A 159 8.91 -35.08 19.65
C LYS A 159 9.40 -33.82 20.37
N PHE A 160 8.76 -32.66 20.14
CA PHE A 160 9.28 -31.35 20.60
C PHE A 160 8.23 -30.47 21.32
N LYS A 161 7.23 -31.10 21.95
CA LYS A 161 6.07 -30.40 22.53
C LYS A 161 6.44 -29.34 23.57
N LEU A 162 7.46 -29.60 24.41
CA LEU A 162 7.86 -28.67 25.48
C LEU A 162 8.68 -27.51 24.92
N GLU A 163 9.64 -27.81 24.04
CA GLU A 163 10.50 -26.85 23.35
C GLU A 163 9.66 -25.90 22.49
N TYR A 164 8.65 -26.42 21.79
CA TYR A 164 7.74 -25.63 20.98
C TYR A 164 6.86 -24.70 21.82
N ARG A 165 6.32 -25.15 22.95
CA ARG A 165 5.55 -24.30 23.87
C ARG A 165 6.40 -23.17 24.46
N LYS A 166 7.66 -23.46 24.81
CA LYS A 166 8.61 -22.46 25.29
C LYS A 166 8.92 -21.44 24.20
N PHE A 167 9.21 -21.94 23.00
CA PHE A 167 9.45 -21.10 21.82
C PHE A 167 8.26 -20.18 21.51
N LEU A 168 7.03 -20.71 21.47
CA LEU A 168 5.83 -19.88 21.25
C LEU A 168 5.66 -18.79 22.31
N LYS A 169 5.98 -19.09 23.57
CA LYS A 169 5.94 -18.11 24.65
C LYS A 169 6.97 -17.00 24.46
N ASP A 170 8.19 -17.37 24.09
CA ASP A 170 9.26 -16.39 23.88
C ASP A 170 8.96 -15.49 22.66
N VAL A 171 8.43 -16.05 21.57
CA VAL A 171 8.02 -15.27 20.38
C VAL A 171 6.78 -14.43 20.66
N ALA A 172 5.78 -14.96 21.37
CA ALA A 172 4.58 -14.21 21.75
C ALA A 172 4.93 -12.97 22.60
N ASN A 173 5.92 -13.09 23.50
CA ASN A 173 6.41 -11.96 24.29
C ASN A 173 7.11 -10.90 23.43
N ILE A 174 7.91 -11.29 22.44
CA ILE A 174 8.57 -10.33 21.53
C ILE A 174 7.54 -9.54 20.72
N LEU A 175 6.52 -10.25 20.24
CA LEU A 175 5.50 -9.69 19.35
C LEU A 175 4.30 -9.09 20.10
N ASP A 176 4.41 -8.98 21.43
CA ASP A 176 3.36 -8.47 22.32
C ASP A 176 1.97 -9.07 22.02
N THR A 177 1.92 -10.40 21.94
CA THR A 177 0.71 -11.18 21.61
C THR A 177 0.56 -12.38 22.55
N THR A 178 -0.49 -13.17 22.35
CA THR A 178 -0.75 -14.37 23.17
C THR A 178 -0.18 -15.63 22.50
N VAL A 179 0.21 -16.60 23.34
CA VAL A 179 0.64 -17.93 22.88
C VAL A 179 -0.43 -18.62 22.04
N ILE A 180 -1.71 -18.41 22.38
CA ILE A 180 -2.85 -18.99 21.67
C ILE A 180 -2.94 -18.39 20.26
N GLU A 181 -2.82 -17.08 20.15
CA GLU A 181 -2.87 -16.38 18.86
C GLU A 181 -1.68 -16.76 17.97
N MET A 182 -0.48 -16.87 18.56
CA MET A 182 0.71 -17.35 17.86
C MET A 182 0.58 -18.79 17.37
N HIS A 183 0.07 -19.69 18.24
CA HIS A 183 -0.16 -21.07 17.85
C HIS A 183 -1.14 -21.14 16.68
N ARG A 184 -2.26 -20.41 16.76
CA ARG A 184 -3.28 -20.35 15.71
C ARG A 184 -2.69 -19.89 14.36
N LYS A 185 -1.94 -18.78 14.35
CA LYS A 185 -1.31 -18.22 13.13
C LYS A 185 -0.30 -19.19 12.51
N LEU A 186 0.50 -19.87 13.33
CA LEU A 186 1.53 -20.79 12.85
C LEU A 186 1.02 -22.21 12.55
N SER A 187 -0.19 -22.56 13.00
CA SER A 187 -0.88 -23.82 12.69
C SER A 187 -1.81 -23.73 11.48
N ASP A 188 -2.09 -22.52 10.99
CA ASP A 188 -2.92 -22.28 9.81
C ASP A 188 -2.24 -22.80 8.53
N GLU A 189 -2.99 -22.98 7.43
CA GLU A 189 -2.51 -23.61 6.19
C GLU A 189 -1.28 -22.90 5.59
N THR A 190 -1.18 -21.59 5.78
CA THR A 190 -0.05 -20.77 5.30
C THR A 190 1.19 -20.89 6.20
N LYS A 191 0.99 -21.16 7.50
CA LYS A 191 2.02 -21.16 8.57
C LYS A 191 2.93 -19.92 8.52
N GLU A 192 2.39 -18.79 8.08
CA GLU A 192 3.14 -17.56 7.84
C GLU A 192 2.78 -16.48 8.86
N LEU A 193 3.81 -15.81 9.36
CA LEU A 193 3.67 -14.62 10.18
C LEU A 193 4.53 -13.51 9.59
N ILE A 194 3.89 -12.36 9.34
CA ILE A 194 4.56 -11.15 8.87
C ILE A 194 4.97 -10.35 10.11
N ILE A 195 6.27 -10.08 10.26
CA ILE A 195 6.84 -9.35 11.40
C ILE A 195 7.76 -8.24 10.93
N THR A 196 8.06 -7.26 11.79
CA THR A 196 9.00 -6.18 11.46
C THR A 196 10.45 -6.68 11.42
N GLU A 197 11.36 -5.91 10.80
CA GLU A 197 12.81 -6.19 10.85
C GLU A 197 13.37 -6.28 12.27
N ASN A 198 12.89 -5.43 13.18
CA ASN A 198 13.34 -5.43 14.57
C ASN A 198 12.88 -6.72 15.28
N ASP A 199 11.64 -7.11 15.08
CA ASP A 199 11.10 -8.36 15.62
C ASP A 199 11.81 -9.57 15.02
N ALA A 200 12.11 -9.54 13.72
CA ALA A 200 12.85 -10.59 13.04
C ALA A 200 14.25 -10.76 13.66
N LYS A 201 14.99 -9.66 13.85
CA LYS A 201 16.31 -9.68 14.52
C LYS A 201 16.21 -10.19 15.96
N ASN A 202 15.15 -9.85 16.69
CA ASN A 202 14.96 -10.30 18.07
C ASN A 202 14.57 -11.78 18.15
N ILE A 203 13.75 -12.26 17.21
CA ILE A 203 13.38 -13.67 17.08
C ILE A 203 14.57 -14.49 16.57
N GLU A 204 15.41 -13.98 15.67
CA GLU A 204 16.64 -14.64 15.22
C GLU A 204 17.59 -14.92 16.40
N LYS A 205 17.75 -13.95 17.31
CA LYS A 205 18.52 -14.12 18.56
C LYS A 205 17.99 -15.27 19.42
N LEU A 206 16.67 -15.54 19.40
CA LEU A 206 16.08 -16.72 20.05
C LEU A 206 16.30 -18.00 19.24
N SER A 207 16.15 -17.92 17.91
CA SER A 207 16.18 -19.07 17.00
C SER A 207 17.58 -19.67 16.80
N ASN A 208 18.64 -18.88 16.98
CA ASN A 208 20.03 -19.38 17.00
C ASN A 208 20.30 -20.39 18.14
N LYS A 209 19.30 -20.65 19.00
CA LYS A 209 19.29 -21.74 19.98
C LYS A 209 18.27 -22.86 19.69
N ASN A 210 17.36 -22.74 18.71
CA ASN A 210 16.31 -23.75 18.43
C ASN A 210 15.80 -23.77 16.96
N LEU A 211 15.75 -24.99 16.41
CA LEU A 211 15.57 -25.46 15.02
C LEU A 211 14.25 -25.14 14.27
N PHE A 212 13.39 -24.23 14.72
CA PHE A 212 11.98 -24.23 14.30
C PHE A 212 11.56 -23.17 13.27
N LEU A 213 12.38 -22.17 12.95
CA LEU A 213 11.99 -21.08 12.06
C LEU A 213 12.82 -20.98 10.78
N ASN A 214 12.14 -20.64 9.70
CA ASN A 214 12.74 -20.04 8.53
C ASN A 214 12.23 -18.61 8.39
N ILE A 215 13.12 -17.66 8.55
CA ILE A 215 12.82 -16.23 8.39
C ILE A 215 13.29 -15.85 6.99
N LYS A 216 12.34 -15.48 6.13
CA LYS A 216 12.64 -15.01 4.77
C LYS A 216 12.23 -13.54 4.67
N ASN A 217 13.08 -12.74 4.03
CA ASN A 217 12.70 -11.39 3.66
C ASN A 217 11.62 -11.44 2.57
N ASN A 218 10.58 -10.63 2.71
CA ASN A 218 9.64 -10.39 1.62
C ASN A 218 10.19 -9.21 0.82
N HIS A 219 10.79 -9.52 -0.33
CA HIS A 219 11.01 -8.55 -1.40
C HIS A 219 9.78 -8.55 -2.30
#